data_AF-A0A1S1U513-F1
#
_entry.id   AF-A0A1S1U513-F1
#
_cell.length_a   1.000
_cell.length_b   1.000
_cell.length_c   1.000
_cell.angle_alpha   90.00
_cell.angle_beta   90.00
_cell.angle_gamma   90.00
#
_symmetry.space_group_name_H-M   'P 1'
#
loop_
_entity.id
_entity.type
_entity.pdbx_description
1 polymer ?
#
loop_
_entity_poly.entity_id
_entity_poly.type
_entity_poly.pdbx_seq_one_letter_code
_entity_poly.pdbx_strand_id
1 'polypeptide(L)'
;MDHRSKGQLLEAVIAAGPATLAITAGYPVLLYNLVRTWADAPGANALAALLLTGGLWALLEFWRIALATVARKAYAFNWRFWLAIAAFLACFVRFVPDMPAGLMLLLLVLPALAWTHFILLQVKRPRGA
;
A
#
# COMPACT_ATOMS: atom_id res chain seq x y z
N MET A 1 11.18 -17.32 -16.78
CA MET A 1 11.00 -16.83 -15.39
C MET A 1 11.25 -17.98 -14.43
N ASP A 2 12.10 -17.76 -13.43
CA ASP A 2 12.54 -18.73 -12.42
C ASP A 2 11.39 -19.10 -11.45
N HIS A 3 11.31 -20.34 -10.96
CA HIS A 3 10.21 -20.79 -10.08
C HIS A 3 10.09 -19.93 -8.82
N ARG A 4 11.23 -19.50 -8.27
CA ARG A 4 11.30 -18.59 -7.11
C ARG A 4 10.68 -17.21 -7.39
N SER A 5 10.84 -16.68 -8.61
CA SER A 5 10.26 -15.39 -9.00
C SER A 5 8.74 -15.45 -9.14
N LYS A 6 8.21 -16.60 -9.57
CA LYS A 6 6.75 -16.84 -9.67
C LYS A 6 6.10 -16.92 -8.29
N GLY A 7 6.76 -17.58 -7.32
CA GLY A 7 6.28 -17.66 -5.94
C GLY A 7 6.17 -16.29 -5.28
N GLN A 8 7.22 -15.45 -5.40
CA GLN A 8 7.21 -14.09 -4.83
C GLN A 8 6.14 -13.18 -5.43
N LEU A 9 5.87 -13.29 -6.73
CA LEU A 9 4.81 -12.52 -7.37
C LEU A 9 3.43 -12.97 -6.88
N LEU A 10 3.20 -14.28 -6.77
CA LEU A 10 1.95 -14.84 -6.26
C LEU A 10 1.69 -14.39 -4.81
N GLU A 11 2.72 -14.44 -3.96
CA GLU A 11 2.65 -13.95 -2.57
C GLU A 11 2.32 -12.46 -2.51
N ALA A 12 2.96 -11.63 -3.36
CA ALA A 12 2.65 -10.20 -3.45
C ALA A 12 1.19 -9.96 -3.86
N VAL A 13 0.68 -10.72 -4.83
CA VAL A 13 -0.71 -10.63 -5.29
C VAL A 13 -1.69 -11.07 -4.21
N ILE A 14 -1.40 -12.13 -3.44
CA ILE A 14 -2.29 -12.58 -2.36
C ILE A 14 -2.33 -11.53 -1.23
N ALA A 15 -1.19 -10.95 -0.87
CA ALA A 15 -1.12 -10.03 0.24
C ALA A 15 -1.61 -8.60 -0.10
N ALA A 16 -1.36 -8.12 -1.32
CA ALA A 16 -1.78 -6.79 -1.76
C ALA A 16 -3.02 -6.80 -2.66
N GLY A 17 -3.50 -7.98 -3.09
CA GLY A 17 -4.68 -8.15 -3.93
C GLY A 17 -5.95 -7.57 -3.29
N PRO A 18 -6.26 -7.86 -2.02
CA PRO A 18 -7.40 -7.25 -1.34
C PRO A 18 -7.32 -5.72 -1.28
N ALA A 19 -6.14 -5.16 -0.98
CA ALA A 19 -5.93 -3.72 -0.98
C ALA A 19 -6.05 -3.11 -2.39
N THR A 20 -5.53 -3.80 -3.41
CA THR A 20 -5.65 -3.39 -4.81
C THR A 20 -7.10 -3.39 -5.26
N LEU A 21 -7.88 -4.42 -4.90
CA LEU A 21 -9.31 -4.50 -5.19
C LEU A 21 -10.12 -3.44 -4.44
N ALA A 22 -9.83 -3.21 -3.16
CA ALA A 22 -10.48 -2.14 -2.39
C ALA A 22 -10.15 -0.75 -2.95
N ILE A 23 -8.95 -0.57 -3.50
CA ILE A 23 -8.58 0.66 -4.19
C ILE A 23 -9.32 0.76 -5.54
N THR A 24 -9.24 -0.24 -6.41
CA THR A 24 -9.82 -0.15 -7.76
C THR A 24 -11.36 -0.10 -7.75
N ALA A 25 -12.01 -0.79 -6.81
CA ALA A 25 -13.47 -0.81 -6.71
C ALA A 25 -14.02 0.19 -5.67
N GLY A 26 -13.33 0.40 -4.55
CA GLY A 26 -13.83 1.21 -3.43
C GLY A 26 -13.46 2.69 -3.50
N TYR A 27 -12.28 3.06 -4.05
CA TYR A 27 -11.91 4.48 -4.14
C TYR A 27 -12.85 5.32 -5.00
N PRO A 28 -13.38 4.84 -6.14
CA PRO A 28 -14.38 5.61 -6.90
C PRO A 28 -15.60 5.98 -6.06
N VAL A 29 -16.07 5.06 -5.21
CA VAL A 29 -17.21 5.29 -4.30
C VAL A 29 -16.84 6.26 -3.18
N LEU A 30 -15.66 6.10 -2.57
CA LEU A 30 -15.17 7.01 -1.53
C LEU A 30 -14.97 8.42 -2.07
N LEU A 31 -14.42 8.55 -3.28
CA LEU A 31 -14.23 9.83 -3.96
C LEU A 31 -15.57 10.48 -4.29
N TYR A 32 -16.53 9.71 -4.82
CA TYR A 32 -17.88 10.20 -5.08
C TYR A 32 -18.54 10.75 -3.82
N ASN A 33 -18.48 10.01 -2.71
CA ASN A 33 -19.03 10.45 -1.43
C ASN A 33 -18.32 11.71 -0.91
N LEU A 34 -17.00 11.77 -1.03
CA LEU A 34 -16.18 12.90 -0.60
C LEU A 34 -16.49 14.18 -1.39
N VAL A 35 -16.73 14.06 -2.70
CA VAL A 35 -17.20 15.18 -3.54
C VAL A 35 -18.61 15.60 -3.12
N ARG A 36 -19.50 14.63 -2.89
CA ARG A 36 -20.91 14.88 -2.55
C ARG A 36 -21.06 15.62 -1.22
N THR A 37 -20.26 15.29 -0.21
CA THR A 37 -20.33 15.86 1.15
C THR A 37 -19.30 16.96 1.39
N TRP A 38 -18.61 17.42 0.35
CA TRP A 38 -17.50 18.37 0.47
C TRP A 38 -17.89 19.65 1.21
N ALA A 39 -19.04 20.22 0.84
CA ALA A 39 -19.54 21.47 1.41
C ALA A 39 -19.92 21.37 2.90
N ASP A 40 -20.30 20.17 3.36
CA ASP A 40 -20.78 19.95 4.72
C ASP A 40 -19.62 19.87 5.74
N ALA A 41 -18.45 19.40 5.31
CA ALA A 41 -17.28 19.20 6.19
C ALA A 41 -15.94 19.34 5.45
N PRO A 42 -15.59 20.52 4.93
CA PRO A 42 -14.44 20.71 4.03
C PRO A 42 -13.10 20.31 4.67
N GLY A 43 -12.90 20.59 5.97
CA GLY A 43 -11.67 20.22 6.67
C GLY A 43 -11.48 18.71 6.85
N ALA A 44 -12.53 18.00 7.28
CA ALA A 44 -12.48 16.55 7.46
C ALA A 44 -12.34 15.81 6.12
N ASN A 45 -13.00 16.31 5.07
CA ASN A 45 -12.93 15.76 3.73
C ASN A 45 -11.57 16.03 3.07
N ALA A 46 -10.94 17.19 3.31
CA ALA A 46 -9.58 17.46 2.85
C ALA A 46 -8.56 16.49 3.47
N LEU A 47 -8.66 16.24 4.79
CA LEU A 47 -7.81 15.26 5.46
C LEU A 47 -8.03 13.84 4.92
N ALA A 48 -9.29 13.44 4.72
CA ALA A 48 -9.63 12.14 4.14
C ALA A 48 -9.07 11.98 2.72
N ALA A 49 -9.20 13.00 1.87
CA ALA A 49 -8.65 13.00 0.51
C ALA A 49 -7.12 12.88 0.52
N LEU A 50 -6.44 13.60 1.42
CA LEU A 50 -4.99 13.55 1.55
C LEU A 50 -4.50 12.17 2.00
N LEU A 51 -5.18 11.55 2.97
CA LEU A 51 -4.85 10.21 3.43
C LEU A 51 -5.14 9.14 2.37
N LEU A 52 -6.25 9.24 1.66
CA LEU A 52 -6.54 8.36 0.51
C LEU A 52 -5.45 8.48 -0.58
N THR A 53 -5.05 9.70 -0.90
CA THR A 53 -3.95 9.94 -1.86
C THR A 53 -2.64 9.31 -1.37
N GLY A 54 -2.34 9.44 -0.08
CA GLY A 54 -1.22 8.77 0.57
C GLY A 54 -1.30 7.24 0.52
N GLY A 55 -2.49 6.66 0.71
CA GLY A 55 -2.74 5.22 0.58
C GLY A 55 -2.47 4.70 -0.83
N LEU A 56 -2.88 5.44 -1.86
CA LEU A 56 -2.55 5.11 -3.26
C LEU A 56 -1.04 5.15 -3.51
N TRP A 57 -0.37 6.18 -2.97
CA TRP A 57 1.08 6.30 -3.07
C TRP A 57 1.78 5.10 -2.43
N ALA A 58 1.33 4.69 -1.24
CA ALA A 58 1.84 3.50 -0.58
C ALA A 58 1.62 2.22 -1.40
N LEU A 59 0.45 2.04 -2.02
CA LEU A 59 0.21 0.88 -2.88
C LEU A 59 1.14 0.87 -4.10
N LEU A 60 1.37 2.02 -4.74
CA LEU A 60 2.27 2.13 -5.89
C LEU A 60 3.71 1.78 -5.52
N GLU A 61 4.21 2.32 -4.40
CA GLU A 61 5.55 2.05 -3.91
C GLU A 61 5.70 0.57 -3.46
N PHE A 62 4.64 -0.05 -2.95
CA PHE A 62 4.60 -1.50 -2.67
C PHE A 62 4.83 -2.32 -3.95
N TRP A 63 4.07 -2.02 -5.02
CA TRP A 63 4.24 -2.74 -6.28
C TRP A 63 5.61 -2.49 -6.89
N ARG A 64 6.18 -1.28 -6.71
CA ARG A 64 7.53 -0.95 -7.16
C ARG A 64 8.59 -1.84 -6.49
N ILE A 65 8.51 -2.03 -5.17
CA ILE A 65 9.44 -2.92 -4.45
C ILE A 65 9.19 -4.41 -4.77
N ALA A 66 7.93 -4.83 -4.88
CA ALA A 66 7.58 -6.21 -5.23
C ALA A 66 8.10 -6.58 -6.62
N LEU A 67 7.85 -5.73 -7.62
CA LEU A 67 8.34 -5.92 -8.98
C LEU A 67 9.86 -5.88 -9.07
N ALA A 68 10.54 -4.97 -8.36
CA ALA A 68 12.00 -4.96 -8.29
C ALA A 68 12.54 -6.26 -7.69
N THR A 69 11.86 -6.81 -6.68
CA THR A 69 12.25 -8.07 -6.03
C THR A 69 12.13 -9.24 -7.01
N VAL A 70 10.97 -9.36 -7.67
CA VAL A 70 10.65 -10.39 -8.68
C VAL A 70 11.57 -10.30 -9.90
N ALA A 71 11.81 -9.09 -10.41
CA ALA A 71 12.70 -8.82 -11.54
C ALA A 71 14.19 -8.96 -11.20
N ARG A 72 14.48 -9.30 -9.95
CA ARG A 72 15.82 -9.44 -9.38
C ARG A 72 16.71 -8.19 -9.44
N LYS A 73 16.11 -7.01 -9.40
CA LYS A 73 16.81 -5.71 -9.36
C LYS A 73 16.90 -5.15 -7.95
N ALA A 74 17.96 -4.40 -7.66
CA ALA A 74 18.10 -3.67 -6.41
C ALA A 74 17.09 -2.52 -6.37
N TYR A 75 16.42 -2.35 -5.22
CA TYR A 75 15.49 -1.27 -4.98
C TYR A 75 16.15 -0.13 -4.21
N ALA A 76 15.94 1.12 -4.66
CA ALA A 76 16.48 2.31 -4.00
C ALA A 76 15.47 2.88 -2.98
N PHE A 77 15.81 2.77 -1.70
CA PHE A 77 15.05 3.34 -0.59
C PHE A 77 15.27 4.86 -0.46
N ASN A 78 14.69 5.62 -1.39
CA ASN A 78 14.74 7.08 -1.39
C ASN A 78 13.60 7.71 -0.57
N TRP A 79 13.58 9.04 -0.49
CA TRP A 79 12.57 9.78 0.28
C TRP A 79 11.12 9.47 -0.13
N ARG A 80 10.87 9.12 -1.40
CA ARG A 80 9.55 8.73 -1.92
C ARG A 80 9.01 7.44 -1.28
N PHE A 81 9.91 6.47 -1.06
CA PHE A 81 9.58 5.24 -0.34
C PHE A 81 9.22 5.56 1.13
N TRP A 82 10.01 6.41 1.78
CA TRP A 82 9.72 6.79 3.18
C TRP A 82 8.41 7.57 3.31
N LEU A 83 8.08 8.40 2.32
CA LEU A 83 6.77 9.06 2.25
C LEU A 83 5.63 8.05 2.12
N ALA A 84 5.80 6.97 1.35
CA ALA A 84 4.83 5.88 1.26
C ALA A 84 4.64 5.14 2.59
N ILE A 85 5.73 4.85 3.32
CA ILE A 85 5.66 4.25 4.65
C ILE A 85 4.92 5.18 5.62
N ALA A 86 5.25 6.47 5.63
CA ALA A 86 4.59 7.46 6.48
C ALA A 86 3.10 7.59 6.16
N ALA A 87 2.74 7.63 4.87
CA ALA A 87 1.36 7.70 4.43
C ALA A 87 0.55 6.45 4.80
N PHE A 88 1.15 5.27 4.66
CA PHE A 88 0.54 4.02 5.09
C PHE A 88 0.28 3.99 6.60
N LEU A 89 1.24 4.44 7.41
CA LEU A 89 1.08 4.56 8.86
C LEU A 89 0.01 5.60 9.24
N ALA A 90 -0.07 6.73 8.52
CA ALA A 90 -1.11 7.73 8.75
C ALA A 90 -2.51 7.17 8.45
N CYS A 91 -2.67 6.37 7.39
CA CYS A 91 -3.91 5.64 7.12
C CYS A 91 -4.23 4.64 8.24
N PHE A 92 -3.23 3.94 8.76
CA PHE A 92 -3.41 3.02 9.88
C PHE A 92 -3.98 3.76 11.10
N VAL A 93 -3.31 4.83 11.56
CA VAL A 93 -3.73 5.59 12.73
C VAL A 93 -5.13 6.19 12.55
N ARG A 94 -5.47 6.68 11.35
CA ARG A 94 -6.75 7.33 11.10
C ARG A 94 -7.93 6.36 11.02
N PHE A 95 -7.76 5.24 10.31
CA PHE A 95 -8.89 4.40 9.92
C PHE A 95 -9.08 3.17 10.82
N VAL A 96 -8.04 2.68 11.50
CA VAL A 96 -8.13 1.49 12.37
C VAL A 96 -9.22 1.60 13.44
N PRO A 97 -9.42 2.71 14.16
CA PRO A 97 -10.41 2.80 15.22
C PRO A 97 -11.84 2.50 14.77
N ASP A 98 -12.15 2.83 13.51
CA ASP A 98 -13.51 2.74 12.94
C ASP A 98 -13.66 1.55 11.97
N MET A 99 -12.59 0.76 11.76
CA MET A 99 -12.56 -0.27 10.72
C MET A 99 -12.94 -1.66 11.26
N PRO A 100 -13.85 -2.39 10.60
CA PRO A 100 -14.13 -3.78 10.95
C PRO A 100 -12.87 -4.64 10.93
N ALA A 101 -12.73 -5.56 11.89
CA ALA A 101 -11.50 -6.38 12.05
C ALA A 101 -11.10 -7.13 10.78
N GLY A 102 -12.05 -7.65 10.01
CA GLY A 102 -11.79 -8.31 8.73
C GLY A 102 -11.21 -7.37 7.66
N LEU A 103 -11.70 -6.13 7.58
CA LEU A 103 -11.16 -5.11 6.68
C LEU A 103 -9.79 -4.63 7.14
N MET A 104 -9.59 -4.49 8.44
CA MET A 104 -8.29 -4.14 9.02
C MET A 104 -7.23 -5.20 8.68
N LEU A 105 -7.57 -6.49 8.81
CA LEU A 105 -6.67 -7.58 8.43
C LEU A 105 -6.25 -7.48 6.95
N LEU A 106 -7.22 -7.27 6.05
CA LEU A 106 -7.02 -7.27 4.60
C LEU A 106 -6.31 -6.02 4.07
N LEU A 107 -6.62 -4.84 4.63
CA LEU A 107 -6.17 -3.55 4.09
C LEU A 107 -4.92 -3.01 4.78
N LEU A 108 -4.61 -3.50 5.98
CA LEU A 108 -3.53 -2.96 6.79
C LEU A 108 -2.56 -4.04 7.25
N VAL A 109 -3.04 -5.12 7.87
CA VAL A 109 -2.14 -6.13 8.45
C VAL A 109 -1.40 -6.95 7.38
N LEU A 110 -2.13 -7.54 6.42
CA LEU A 110 -1.51 -8.32 5.35
C LEU A 110 -0.56 -7.46 4.47
N PRO A 111 -0.93 -6.24 4.06
CA PRO A 111 -0.01 -5.35 3.36
C PRO A 111 1.23 -4.99 4.20
N ALA A 112 1.10 -4.75 5.51
CA ALA A 112 2.24 -4.45 6.38
C ALA A 112 3.22 -5.63 6.49
N LEU A 113 2.71 -6.87 6.61
CA LEU A 113 3.55 -8.07 6.59
C LEU A 113 4.26 -8.25 5.25
N ALA A 114 3.55 -8.00 4.14
CA ALA A 114 4.14 -8.08 2.80
C ALA A 114 5.22 -7.00 2.60
N TRP A 115 4.95 -5.75 3.00
CA TRP A 115 5.96 -4.69 3.00
C TRP A 115 7.21 -5.11 3.76
N THR A 116 7.04 -5.60 4.98
CA THR A 116 8.15 -6.07 5.81
C THR A 116 8.95 -7.17 5.10
N HIS A 117 8.26 -8.15 4.51
CA HIS A 117 8.88 -9.23 3.77
C HIS A 117 9.71 -8.72 2.57
N PHE A 118 9.13 -7.88 1.71
CA PHE A 118 9.83 -7.36 0.52
C PHE A 118 10.95 -6.38 0.86
N ILE A 119 10.81 -5.59 1.92
CA ILE A 119 11.89 -4.74 2.45
C ILE A 119 13.06 -5.63 2.89
N LEU A 120 12.81 -6.67 3.68
CA LEU A 120 13.86 -7.58 4.14
C LEU A 120 14.55 -8.31 2.98
N LEU A 121 13.81 -8.72 1.95
CA LEU A 121 14.39 -9.32 0.75
C LEU A 121 15.31 -8.35 0.00
N GLN A 122 14.94 -7.07 -0.09
CA GLN A 122 15.76 -6.06 -0.74
C GLN A 122 16.96 -5.64 0.09
N VAL A 123 16.83 -5.58 1.43
CA VAL A 123 17.94 -5.30 2.35
C VAL A 123 18.98 -6.42 2.33
N LYS A 124 18.54 -7.68 2.30
CA LYS A 124 19.43 -8.86 2.23
C LYS A 124 20.07 -9.06 0.85
N ARG A 125 19.71 -8.25 -0.15
CA ARG A 125 20.23 -8.40 -1.51
C ARG A 125 21.64 -7.81 -1.61
N PRO A 126 22.64 -8.56 -2.13
CA PRO A 126 23.96 -8.01 -2.38
C PRO A 126 23.87 -6.87 -3.38
N ARG A 127 24.50 -5.73 -3.07
CA ARG A 127 24.45 -4.48 -3.87
C ARG A 127 25.37 -4.46 -5.09
N GLY A 128 25.88 -5.61 -5.54
CA GLY A 128 26.77 -5.68 -6.69
C GLY A 128 26.76 -7.05 -7.35
N ALA A 129 26.34 -7.07 -8.62
CA ALA A 129 26.83 -7.95 -9.67
C ALA A 129 26.78 -7.12 -10.96
#